data_AF-A0AB39HNJ1-F1
#
_entry.id   AF-A0AB39HNJ1-F1
#
_cell.length_a   1.000
_cell.length_b   1.000
_cell.length_c   1.000
_cell.angle_alpha   90.00
_cell.angle_beta   90.00
_cell.angle_gamma   90.00
#
_symmetry.space_group_name_H-M   'P 1'
#
loop_
_entity.id
_entity.type
_entity.pdbx_description
1 polymer ?
#
loop_
_entity_poly.entity_id
_entity_poly.type
_entity_poly.pdbx_seq_one_letter_code
_entity_poly.pdbx_strand_id
1 'polypeptide(L)'
;MLGLMSSEWFKLRKSKVLSLLLVAPLIGLLGGLAGSIPGMEGINEWYGKIVMMNFSYGVLLLPLITGVFAAVICRYEHQEGGWKQLLALPVTRGNVYLAKFLVLILMMLVMQLLYLGSIYLVGTIGAITDPFPMDIVWKSILGGWVATFPLIALQLWFSLIFNSFAMPFAINVIFTIPNILVLNSEKFSPFYPWSQPFLMMNIGGSAEDFFFVPWEQVLTAVGGSFLLFFIAGYLYLQRKAV
;
A
#
# COMPACT_ATOMS: atom_id res chain seq x y z
N MET A 1 10.39 21.56 4.30
CA MET A 1 9.79 20.24 4.00
C MET A 1 10.69 19.09 4.47
N LEU A 2 11.95 18.99 4.00
CA LEU A 2 12.86 17.89 4.36
C LEU A 2 13.05 17.69 5.88
N GLY A 3 13.18 18.77 6.65
CA GLY A 3 13.28 18.69 8.12
C GLY A 3 12.04 18.08 8.79
N LEU A 4 10.83 18.35 8.26
CA LEU A 4 9.58 17.75 8.75
C LEU A 4 9.55 16.25 8.44
N MET A 5 9.88 15.86 7.20
CA MET A 5 9.96 14.45 6.83
C MET A 5 10.98 13.69 7.67
N SER A 6 12.14 14.31 7.96
CA SER A 6 13.16 13.73 8.84
C SER A 6 12.64 13.55 10.27
N SER A 7 11.84 14.49 10.78
CA SER A 7 11.21 14.37 12.11
C SER A 7 10.21 13.22 12.15
N GLU A 8 9.35 13.10 11.14
CA GLU A 8 8.40 11.98 11.01
C GLU A 8 9.14 10.63 10.92
N TRP A 9 10.20 10.54 10.12
CA TRP A 9 11.03 9.35 10.05
C TRP A 9 11.68 8.99 11.38
N PHE A 10 12.15 9.98 12.14
CA PHE A 10 12.76 9.75 13.45
C PHE A 10 11.78 9.13 14.45
N LYS A 11 10.51 9.56 14.43
CA LYS A 11 9.43 8.95 15.24
C LYS A 11 9.23 7.48 14.89
N LEU A 12 9.26 7.16 13.60
CA LEU A 12 9.00 5.81 13.09
C LEU A 12 10.19 4.86 13.26
N ARG A 13 11.44 5.34 13.15
CA ARG A 13 12.66 4.52 13.21
C ARG A 13 12.78 3.65 14.46
N LYS A 14 12.27 4.14 15.59
CA LYS A 14 12.31 3.40 16.87
C LYS A 14 11.10 2.49 17.08
N SER A 15 10.11 2.55 16.19
CA SER A 15 8.92 1.71 16.26
C SER A 15 9.20 0.31 15.72
N LYS A 16 8.77 -0.71 16.46
CA LYS A 16 8.81 -2.11 15.99
C LYS A 16 8.00 -2.32 14.70
N VAL A 17 7.11 -1.39 14.36
CA VAL A 17 6.26 -1.42 13.16
C VAL A 17 7.09 -1.46 11.86
N LEU A 18 8.34 -0.99 11.87
CA LEU A 18 9.21 -1.13 10.70
C LEU A 18 9.51 -2.59 10.34
N SER A 19 9.36 -3.55 11.28
CA SER A 19 9.48 -4.97 10.93
C SER A 19 8.41 -5.41 9.93
N LEU A 20 7.26 -4.74 9.86
CA LEU A 20 6.21 -5.04 8.89
C LEU A 20 6.65 -4.80 7.45
N LEU A 21 7.63 -3.92 7.22
CA LEU A 21 8.25 -3.74 5.90
C LEU A 21 8.91 -5.03 5.40
N LEU A 22 9.38 -5.90 6.31
CA LEU A 22 9.96 -7.20 5.98
C LEU A 22 8.93 -8.33 6.03
N VAL A 23 8.04 -8.31 7.03
CA VAL A 23 7.08 -9.40 7.25
C VAL A 23 6.17 -9.60 6.04
N ALA A 24 5.63 -8.53 5.45
CA ALA A 24 4.68 -8.70 4.35
C ALA A 24 5.32 -9.24 3.05
N PRO A 25 6.48 -8.72 2.58
CA PRO A 25 7.21 -9.34 1.49
C PRO A 25 7.55 -10.82 1.75
N LEU A 26 7.92 -11.18 2.99
CA LEU A 26 8.17 -12.57 3.37
C LEU A 26 6.92 -13.44 3.30
N ILE A 27 5.74 -12.94 3.67
CA ILE A 27 4.49 -13.69 3.47
C ILE A 27 4.21 -13.89 1.98
N GLY A 28 4.48 -12.89 1.14
CA GLY A 28 4.46 -13.04 -0.31
C GLY A 28 5.38 -14.16 -0.78
N LEU A 29 6.64 -14.17 -0.33
CA LEU A 29 7.62 -15.22 -0.64
C LEU A 29 7.14 -16.61 -0.23
N LEU A 30 6.58 -16.76 0.97
CA LEU A 30 6.00 -18.02 1.43
C LEU A 30 4.83 -18.46 0.55
N GLY A 31 3.98 -17.53 0.11
CA GLY A 31 2.91 -17.79 -0.85
C GLY A 31 3.42 -18.33 -2.18
N GLY A 32 4.51 -17.76 -2.70
CA GLY A 32 5.17 -18.27 -3.91
C GLY A 32 5.84 -19.63 -3.73
N LEU A 33 6.47 -19.89 -2.58
CA LEU A 33 7.10 -21.18 -2.30
C LEU A 33 6.06 -22.31 -2.13
N ALA A 34 5.00 -22.05 -1.37
CA ALA A 34 3.95 -23.04 -1.08
C ALA A 34 2.95 -23.20 -2.24
N GLY A 35 2.75 -22.14 -3.03
CA GLY A 35 1.77 -22.10 -4.11
C GLY A 35 2.28 -22.65 -5.43
N SER A 36 1.40 -23.32 -6.15
CA SER A 36 1.56 -23.68 -7.56
C SER A 36 0.21 -23.53 -8.25
N ILE A 37 0.21 -23.11 -9.52
CA ILE A 37 -0.99 -23.00 -10.34
C ILE A 37 -1.00 -24.19 -11.30
N PRO A 38 -1.93 -25.14 -11.14
CA PRO A 38 -2.07 -26.27 -12.07
C PRO A 38 -2.35 -25.77 -13.50
N GLY A 39 -1.81 -26.47 -14.50
CA GLY A 39 -2.06 -26.14 -15.91
C GLY A 39 -1.20 -25.02 -16.49
N MET A 40 -0.21 -24.51 -15.75
CA MET A 40 0.82 -23.60 -16.26
C MET A 40 2.06 -24.33 -16.83
N GLU A 41 1.94 -25.63 -17.13
CA GLU A 41 3.04 -26.43 -17.67
C GLU A 41 3.42 -25.93 -19.08
N GLY A 42 4.72 -25.70 -19.32
CA GLY A 42 5.22 -25.18 -20.59
C GLY A 42 5.09 -23.66 -20.78
N ILE A 43 4.54 -22.95 -19.80
CA ILE A 43 4.59 -21.49 -19.70
C ILE A 43 5.74 -21.11 -18.76
N ASN A 44 6.30 -19.92 -18.94
CA ASN A 44 7.34 -19.37 -18.07
C ASN A 44 6.98 -19.54 -16.58
N GLU A 45 7.79 -20.33 -15.85
CA GLU A 45 7.52 -20.77 -14.48
C GLU A 45 7.40 -19.60 -13.48
N TRP A 46 8.01 -18.45 -13.79
CA TRP A 46 7.89 -17.25 -12.97
C TRP A 46 6.45 -16.77 -12.83
N TYR A 47 5.60 -16.97 -13.85
CA TYR A 47 4.24 -16.41 -13.86
C TYR A 47 3.38 -17.02 -12.77
N GLY A 48 3.40 -18.35 -12.65
CA GLY A 48 2.64 -19.05 -11.60
C GLY A 48 3.08 -18.61 -10.20
N LYS A 49 4.38 -18.40 -10.01
CA LYS A 49 4.95 -17.90 -8.75
C LYS A 49 4.51 -16.48 -8.46
N ILE A 50 4.64 -15.57 -9.43
CA ILE A 50 4.25 -14.15 -9.27
C ILE A 50 2.76 -14.04 -8.94
N VAL A 51 1.87 -14.80 -9.60
CA VAL A 51 0.42 -14.77 -9.29
C VAL A 51 0.16 -15.20 -7.85
N MET A 52 0.78 -16.31 -7.39
CA MET A 52 0.63 -16.78 -6.01
C MET A 52 1.17 -15.77 -4.99
N MET A 53 2.34 -15.19 -5.26
CA MET A 53 2.91 -14.16 -4.40
C MET A 53 2.03 -12.90 -4.36
N ASN A 54 1.54 -12.44 -5.51
CA ASN A 54 0.68 -11.26 -5.63
C ASN A 54 -0.64 -11.48 -4.87
N PHE A 55 -1.19 -12.69 -4.93
CA PHE A 55 -2.40 -13.04 -4.18
C PHE A 55 -2.16 -13.00 -2.66
N SER A 56 -1.13 -13.67 -2.16
CA SER A 56 -0.83 -13.70 -0.72
C SER A 56 -0.46 -12.32 -0.16
N TYR A 57 0.19 -11.48 -0.97
CA TYR A 57 0.66 -10.16 -0.58
C TYR A 57 -0.38 -9.04 -0.80
N GLY A 58 -0.97 -8.99 -2.00
CA GLY A 58 -1.75 -7.85 -2.48
C GLY A 58 -3.20 -7.81 -2.00
N VAL A 59 -3.82 -8.97 -1.73
CA VAL A 59 -5.26 -9.02 -1.42
C VAL A 59 -5.59 -8.46 -0.04
N LEU A 60 -4.83 -8.83 0.99
CA LEU A 60 -5.09 -8.37 2.36
C LEU A 60 -3.94 -7.56 2.94
N LEU A 61 -2.70 -8.03 2.81
CA LEU A 61 -1.57 -7.45 3.56
C LEU A 61 -1.26 -6.04 3.11
N LEU A 62 -1.15 -5.83 1.79
CA LEU A 62 -0.80 -4.54 1.22
C LEU A 62 -1.82 -3.45 1.62
N PRO A 63 -3.14 -3.62 1.43
CA PRO A 63 -4.12 -2.65 1.93
C PRO A 63 -4.12 -2.51 3.47
N LEU A 64 -3.99 -3.59 4.24
CA LEU A 64 -3.96 -3.51 5.71
C LEU A 64 -2.80 -2.67 6.24
N ILE A 65 -1.61 -2.83 5.65
CA ILE A 65 -0.39 -2.15 6.09
C ILE A 65 -0.48 -0.65 5.87
N THR A 66 -1.19 -0.17 4.83
CA THR A 66 -1.42 1.28 4.65
C THR A 66 -2.09 1.91 5.88
N GLY A 67 -3.08 1.24 6.47
CA GLY A 67 -3.75 1.69 7.68
C GLY A 67 -2.88 1.58 8.92
N VAL A 68 -2.07 0.53 9.05
CA VAL A 68 -1.12 0.41 10.18
C VAL A 68 -0.13 1.57 10.14
N PHE A 69 0.51 1.82 9.00
CA PHE A 69 1.49 2.90 8.89
C PHE A 69 0.85 4.28 9.10
N ALA A 70 -0.31 4.53 8.51
CA ALA A 70 -1.05 5.78 8.69
C ALA A 70 -1.54 6.00 10.13
N ALA A 71 -1.87 4.95 10.86
CA ALA A 71 -2.16 5.07 12.29
C ALA A 71 -0.87 5.37 13.07
N VAL A 72 0.23 4.66 12.79
CA VAL A 72 1.46 4.74 13.59
C VAL A 72 2.16 6.08 13.43
N ILE A 73 2.12 6.67 12.24
CA ILE A 73 2.69 8.00 11.99
C ILE A 73 1.95 9.12 12.74
N CYS A 74 0.70 8.90 13.15
CA CYS A 74 -0.08 9.84 13.95
C CYS A 74 -0.11 9.49 15.45
N ARG A 75 0.44 8.33 15.83
CA ARG A 75 0.36 7.79 17.19
C ARG A 75 0.92 8.74 18.25
N TYR A 76 2.06 9.38 17.96
CA TYR A 76 2.69 10.31 18.89
C TYR A 76 1.83 11.57 19.08
N GLU A 77 1.16 12.05 18.02
CA GLU A 77 0.30 13.22 18.09
C GLU A 77 -1.04 12.94 18.79
N HIS A 78 -1.51 11.70 18.74
CA HIS A 78 -2.69 11.25 19.50
C HIS A 78 -2.45 11.18 21.01
N GLN A 79 -1.19 11.17 21.46
CA GLN A 79 -0.84 11.09 22.88
C GLN A 79 -0.63 12.48 23.48
N GLU A 80 -1.10 12.68 24.72
CA GLU A 80 -0.75 13.81 25.59
C GLU A 80 -0.77 15.20 24.92
N GLY A 81 -1.75 15.47 24.05
CA GLY A 81 -1.88 16.76 23.36
C GLY A 81 -0.82 17.01 22.28
N GLY A 82 -0.18 15.98 21.74
CA GLY A 82 0.88 16.10 20.73
C GLY A 82 0.46 16.87 19.47
N TRP A 83 -0.82 16.82 19.06
CA TRP A 83 -1.35 17.71 18.01
C TRP A 83 -1.24 19.20 18.35
N LYS A 84 -1.49 19.60 19.60
CA LYS A 84 -1.32 20.98 20.08
C LYS A 84 0.15 21.39 20.03
N GLN A 85 1.03 20.53 20.53
CA GLN A 85 2.47 20.79 20.51
C GLN A 85 3.01 20.93 19.08
N LEU A 86 2.64 20.02 18.18
CA LEU A 86 3.08 20.04 16.79
C LEU A 86 2.61 21.31 16.07
N LEU A 87 1.39 21.77 16.33
CA LEU A 87 0.79 22.92 15.65
C LEU A 87 1.10 24.26 16.32
N ALA A 88 1.73 24.25 17.49
CA ALA A 88 2.34 25.43 18.10
C ALA A 88 3.74 25.74 17.52
N LEU A 89 4.39 24.76 16.88
CA LEU A 89 5.65 24.99 16.16
C LEU A 89 5.41 25.87 14.93
N PRO A 90 6.43 26.61 14.44
CA PRO A 90 6.33 27.46 13.26
C PRO A 90 6.30 26.64 11.95
N VAL A 91 5.31 25.76 11.83
CA VAL A 91 5.10 24.84 10.71
C VAL A 91 3.67 24.99 10.18
N THR A 92 3.51 24.97 8.86
CA THR A 92 2.16 25.07 8.28
C THR A 92 1.45 23.72 8.35
N ARG A 93 0.15 23.75 8.64
CA ARG A 93 -0.72 22.55 8.69
C ARG A 93 -0.63 21.73 7.39
N GLY A 94 -0.59 22.41 6.24
CA GLY A 94 -0.44 21.75 4.94
C GLY A 94 0.90 21.01 4.79
N ASN A 95 2.01 21.60 5.26
CA ASN A 95 3.31 20.93 5.22
C ASN A 95 3.38 19.73 6.17
N VAL A 96 2.66 19.76 7.30
CA VAL A 96 2.55 18.60 8.20
C VAL A 96 1.81 17.45 7.50
N TYR A 97 0.69 17.72 6.83
CA TYR A 97 -0.03 16.69 6.07
C TYR A 97 0.85 16.08 4.98
N LEU A 98 1.46 16.94 4.16
CA LEU A 98 2.33 16.53 3.05
C LEU A 98 3.53 15.71 3.54
N ALA A 99 4.19 16.14 4.62
CA ALA A 99 5.33 15.41 5.17
C ALA A 99 4.93 14.00 5.62
N LYS A 100 3.80 13.85 6.33
CA LYS A 100 3.30 12.54 6.75
C LYS A 100 2.95 11.66 5.56
N PHE A 101 2.22 12.21 4.59
CA PHE A 101 1.84 11.49 3.38
C PHE A 101 3.06 11.00 2.57
N LEU A 102 4.05 11.88 2.35
CA LEU A 102 5.27 11.52 1.61
C LEU A 102 6.09 10.44 2.32
N VAL A 103 6.21 10.49 3.65
CA VAL A 103 6.89 9.44 4.41
C VAL A 103 6.17 8.11 4.27
N LEU A 104 4.83 8.08 4.30
CA LEU A 104 4.07 6.86 4.08
C LEU A 104 4.27 6.29 2.67
N ILE A 105 4.24 7.14 1.63
CA ILE A 105 4.51 6.71 0.25
C ILE A 105 5.92 6.13 0.11
N LEU A 106 6.93 6.75 0.71
CA LEU A 106 8.31 6.27 0.67
C LEU A 106 8.46 4.93 1.41
N MET A 107 7.75 4.75 2.53
CA MET A 107 7.72 3.45 3.22
C MET A 107 7.09 2.36 2.34
N MET A 108 5.98 2.67 1.65
CA MET A 108 5.38 1.72 0.71
C MET A 108 6.30 1.43 -0.48
N LEU A 109 7.08 2.41 -0.95
CA LEU A 109 8.08 2.18 -2.00
C LEU A 109 9.17 1.21 -1.54
N VAL A 110 9.73 1.44 -0.35
CA VAL A 110 10.73 0.53 0.24
C VAL A 110 10.17 -0.88 0.38
N MET A 111 8.93 -1.01 0.84
CA MET A 111 8.24 -2.29 0.96
C MET A 111 8.07 -3.01 -0.38
N GLN A 112 7.72 -2.28 -1.44
CA GLN A 112 7.61 -2.82 -2.80
C GLN A 112 8.98 -3.24 -3.36
N LEU A 113 10.06 -2.51 -3.06
CA LEU A 113 11.42 -2.92 -3.42
C LEU A 113 11.89 -4.16 -2.65
N LEU A 114 11.49 -4.31 -1.38
CA LEU A 114 11.74 -5.54 -0.63
C LEU A 114 10.95 -6.71 -1.21
N TYR A 115 9.71 -6.47 -1.64
CA TYR A 115 8.88 -7.46 -2.34
C TYR A 115 9.46 -7.87 -3.70
N LEU A 116 10.05 -6.94 -4.46
CA LEU A 116 10.84 -7.25 -5.65
C LEU A 116 11.98 -8.23 -5.33
N GLY A 117 12.71 -7.98 -4.23
CA GLY A 117 13.72 -8.90 -3.73
C GLY A 117 13.14 -10.27 -3.39
N SER A 118 11.96 -10.32 -2.76
CA SER A 118 11.24 -11.57 -2.48
C SER A 118 10.83 -12.34 -3.75
N ILE A 119 10.40 -11.65 -4.80
CA ILE A 119 10.09 -12.28 -6.11
C ILE A 119 11.35 -12.91 -6.69
N TYR A 120 12.48 -12.19 -6.70
CA TYR A 120 13.73 -12.76 -7.17
C TYR A 120 14.15 -13.98 -6.35
N LEU A 121 14.05 -13.89 -5.02
CA LEU A 121 14.40 -14.98 -4.11
C LEU A 121 13.56 -16.24 -4.34
N VAL A 122 12.26 -16.13 -4.62
CA VAL A 122 11.43 -17.34 -4.84
C VAL A 122 11.92 -18.15 -6.04
N GLY A 123 12.34 -17.49 -7.13
CA GLY A 123 12.85 -18.20 -8.30
C GLY A 123 14.24 -18.78 -8.07
N THR A 124 15.10 -18.10 -7.28
CA THR A 124 16.40 -18.68 -6.89
C THR A 124 16.24 -19.94 -6.03
N ILE A 125 15.29 -19.96 -5.09
CA ILE A 125 15.02 -21.13 -4.23
C ILE A 125 14.35 -22.23 -5.04
N GLY A 126 13.44 -21.88 -5.95
CA GLY A 126 12.75 -22.81 -6.85
C GLY A 126 13.61 -23.32 -8.01
N ALA A 127 14.85 -22.85 -8.14
CA ALA A 127 15.77 -23.17 -9.24
C ALA A 127 15.16 -22.94 -10.64
N ILE A 128 14.37 -21.86 -10.79
CA ILE A 128 13.72 -21.53 -12.06
C ILE A 128 14.78 -21.10 -13.08
N THR A 129 14.82 -21.77 -14.23
CA THR A 129 15.78 -21.51 -15.31
C THR A 129 15.24 -20.58 -16.39
N ASP A 130 13.92 -20.36 -16.41
CA ASP A 130 13.27 -19.48 -17.37
C ASP A 130 13.74 -18.02 -17.24
N PRO A 131 13.69 -17.22 -18.32
CA PRO A 131 14.03 -15.81 -18.27
C PRO A 131 13.16 -15.05 -17.27
N PHE A 132 13.80 -14.22 -16.44
CA PHE A 132 13.11 -13.38 -15.47
C PHE A 132 12.22 -12.35 -16.19
N PRO A 133 10.89 -12.33 -15.94
CA PRO A 133 9.96 -11.48 -16.66
C PRO A 133 9.93 -10.07 -16.09
N MET A 134 10.99 -9.32 -16.37
CA MET A 134 11.24 -7.97 -15.84
C MET A 134 10.04 -7.03 -16.07
N ASP A 135 9.42 -7.11 -17.25
CA ASP A 135 8.30 -6.24 -17.65
C ASP A 135 7.09 -6.43 -16.72
N ILE A 136 6.70 -7.69 -16.50
CA ILE A 136 5.57 -8.05 -15.63
C ILE A 136 5.87 -7.67 -14.18
N VAL A 137 7.09 -7.93 -13.73
CA VAL A 137 7.51 -7.64 -12.37
C VAL A 137 7.44 -6.14 -12.09
N TRP A 138 7.99 -5.29 -12.96
CA TRP A 138 7.91 -3.84 -12.76
C TRP A 138 6.50 -3.30 -12.80
N LYS A 139 5.63 -3.81 -13.70
CA LYS A 139 4.21 -3.47 -13.69
C LYS A 139 3.55 -3.80 -12.37
N SER A 140 3.85 -4.96 -11.79
CA SER A 140 3.35 -5.34 -10.47
C SER A 140 3.87 -4.41 -9.35
N ILE A 141 5.19 -4.16 -9.31
CA ILE A 141 5.81 -3.30 -8.30
C ILE A 141 5.27 -1.87 -8.35
N LEU A 142 5.24 -1.26 -9.54
CA LEU A 142 4.76 0.11 -9.72
C LEU A 142 3.25 0.21 -9.56
N GLY A 143 2.50 -0.75 -10.10
CA GLY A 143 1.05 -0.83 -9.97
C GLY A 143 0.62 -0.96 -8.52
N GLY A 144 1.23 -1.90 -7.78
CA GLY A 144 1.00 -2.06 -6.35
C GLY A 144 1.39 -0.84 -5.52
N TRP A 145 2.45 -0.12 -5.89
CA TRP A 145 2.84 1.12 -5.21
C TRP A 145 1.80 2.24 -5.44
N VAL A 146 1.48 2.54 -6.70
CA VAL A 146 0.55 3.62 -7.07
C VAL A 146 -0.85 3.35 -6.53
N ALA A 147 -1.31 2.10 -6.57
CA ALA A 147 -2.61 1.69 -6.04
C ALA A 147 -2.76 1.94 -4.53
N THR A 148 -1.67 2.08 -3.78
CA THR A 148 -1.73 2.34 -2.33
C THR A 148 -1.98 3.81 -2.01
N PHE A 149 -1.77 4.74 -2.95
CA PHE A 149 -1.86 6.18 -2.67
C PHE A 149 -3.24 6.63 -2.16
N PRO A 150 -4.37 6.17 -2.75
CA PRO A 150 -5.68 6.50 -2.20
C PRO A 150 -5.88 5.95 -0.79
N LEU A 151 -5.45 4.72 -0.53
CA LEU A 151 -5.59 4.10 0.78
C LEU A 151 -4.75 4.82 1.82
N ILE A 152 -3.51 5.19 1.50
CA ILE A 152 -2.67 6.02 2.38
C ILE A 152 -3.37 7.35 2.69
N ALA A 153 -3.90 8.03 1.67
CA ALA A 153 -4.59 9.30 1.86
C ALA A 153 -5.84 9.17 2.73
N LEU A 154 -6.65 8.14 2.49
CA LEU A 154 -7.86 7.82 3.26
C LEU A 154 -7.53 7.48 4.71
N GLN A 155 -6.56 6.58 4.92
CA GLN A 155 -6.19 6.13 6.26
C GLN A 155 -5.53 7.25 7.06
N LEU A 156 -4.72 8.09 6.41
CA LEU A 156 -4.18 9.29 7.04
C LEU A 156 -5.31 10.25 7.41
N TRP A 157 -6.28 10.46 6.53
CA TRP A 157 -7.45 11.30 6.83
C TRP A 157 -8.25 10.77 8.03
N PHE A 158 -8.52 9.46 8.10
CA PHE A 158 -9.16 8.85 9.27
C PHE A 158 -8.32 9.01 10.55
N SER A 159 -7.00 8.84 10.47
CA SER A 159 -6.09 9.12 11.59
C SER A 159 -6.14 10.57 12.07
N LEU A 160 -6.55 11.52 11.23
CA LEU A 160 -6.74 12.90 11.64
C LEU A 160 -8.09 13.16 12.31
N ILE A 161 -9.15 12.47 11.85
CA ILE A 161 -10.51 12.60 12.38
C ILE A 161 -10.62 12.00 13.78
N PHE A 162 -10.12 10.78 13.96
CA PHE A 162 -10.23 10.08 15.22
C PHE A 162 -9.11 10.48 16.18
N ASN A 163 -9.44 10.68 17.45
CA ASN A 163 -8.46 10.95 18.52
C ASN A 163 -7.83 9.66 19.08
N SER A 164 -7.96 8.55 18.36
CA SER A 164 -7.45 7.24 18.75
C SER A 164 -6.65 6.64 17.62
N PHE A 165 -5.49 6.09 17.94
CA PHE A 165 -4.66 5.29 17.05
C PHE A 165 -5.39 4.03 16.53
N ALA A 166 -6.24 3.42 17.36
CA ALA A 166 -6.85 2.12 17.05
C ALA A 166 -8.02 2.20 16.07
N MET A 167 -8.77 3.32 16.07
CA MET A 167 -10.00 3.44 15.29
C MET A 167 -9.78 3.47 13.77
N PRO A 168 -8.85 4.27 13.22
CA PRO A 168 -8.53 4.24 11.78
C PRO A 168 -8.10 2.85 11.31
N PHE A 169 -7.28 2.17 12.11
CA PHE A 169 -6.83 0.82 11.81
C PHE A 169 -7.98 -0.19 11.79
N ALA A 170 -8.89 -0.14 12.78
CA ALA A 170 -10.06 -1.01 12.82
C ALA A 170 -10.96 -0.82 11.59
N ILE A 171 -11.18 0.43 11.17
CA ILE A 171 -11.91 0.74 9.94
C ILE A 171 -11.21 0.14 8.72
N ASN A 172 -9.89 0.26 8.63
CA ASN A 172 -9.13 -0.36 7.54
C ASN A 172 -9.35 -1.88 7.47
N VAL A 173 -9.33 -2.55 8.62
CA VAL A 173 -9.56 -4.00 8.71
C VAL A 173 -10.96 -4.38 8.23
N ILE A 174 -11.98 -3.64 8.68
CA ILE A 174 -13.39 -3.88 8.30
C ILE A 174 -13.57 -3.82 6.79
N PHE A 175 -12.91 -2.89 6.10
CA PHE A 175 -13.00 -2.77 4.64
C PHE A 175 -12.03 -3.70 3.90
N THR A 176 -10.92 -4.11 4.52
CA THR A 176 -10.01 -5.05 3.86
C THR A 176 -10.54 -6.48 3.86
N ILE A 177 -11.25 -6.92 4.90
CA ILE A 177 -11.74 -8.31 4.99
C ILE A 177 -12.67 -8.70 3.82
N PRO A 178 -13.70 -7.91 3.45
CA PRO A 178 -14.56 -8.21 2.32
C PRO A 178 -13.85 -8.21 0.97
N ASN A 179 -12.61 -7.71 0.89
CA ASN A 179 -11.89 -7.57 -0.38
C ASN A 179 -11.80 -8.89 -1.16
N ILE A 180 -11.63 -10.03 -0.48
CA ILE A 180 -11.63 -11.35 -1.13
C ILE A 180 -12.95 -11.61 -1.87
N LEU A 181 -14.08 -11.24 -1.28
CA LEU A 181 -15.39 -11.41 -1.91
C LEU A 181 -15.59 -10.39 -3.04
N VAL A 182 -15.20 -9.13 -2.80
CA VAL A 182 -15.34 -8.04 -3.78
C VAL A 182 -14.54 -8.32 -5.05
N LEU A 183 -13.33 -8.89 -4.93
CA LEU A 183 -12.49 -9.26 -6.07
C LEU A 183 -13.14 -10.27 -7.03
N ASN A 184 -14.10 -11.06 -6.54
CA ASN A 184 -14.85 -12.02 -7.36
C ASN A 184 -16.05 -11.36 -8.08
N SER A 185 -16.28 -10.05 -7.91
CA SER A 185 -17.35 -9.32 -8.57
C SER A 185 -16.81 -8.35 -9.61
N GLU A 186 -17.07 -8.62 -10.89
CA GLU A 186 -16.70 -7.72 -12.00
C GLU A 186 -17.34 -6.33 -11.88
N LYS A 187 -18.50 -6.23 -11.20
CA LYS A 187 -19.21 -4.97 -11.01
C LYS A 187 -18.58 -4.09 -9.93
N PHE A 188 -18.08 -4.68 -8.85
CA PHE A 188 -17.63 -3.94 -7.66
C PHE A 188 -16.11 -3.84 -7.56
N SER A 189 -15.36 -4.87 -7.98
CA SER A 189 -13.90 -4.89 -7.87
C SER A 189 -13.20 -3.70 -8.54
N PRO A 190 -13.64 -3.21 -9.73
CA PRO A 190 -12.94 -2.12 -10.40
C PRO A 190 -13.00 -0.80 -9.65
N PHE A 191 -14.04 -0.58 -8.84
CA PHE A 191 -14.28 0.69 -8.13
C PHE A 191 -13.88 0.64 -6.66
N TYR A 192 -13.59 -0.54 -6.12
CA TYR A 192 -13.30 -0.70 -4.70
C TYR A 192 -11.83 -0.36 -4.40
N PRO A 193 -11.52 0.68 -3.57
CA PRO A 193 -10.15 1.12 -3.35
C PRO A 193 -9.23 0.05 -2.75
N TRP A 194 -9.76 -0.82 -1.88
CA TRP A 194 -9.00 -1.92 -1.27
C TRP A 194 -8.68 -3.05 -2.24
N SER A 195 -9.42 -3.17 -3.36
CA SER A 195 -9.11 -4.15 -4.42
C SER A 195 -8.00 -3.70 -5.34
N GLN A 196 -7.81 -2.38 -5.52
CA GLN A 196 -6.87 -1.83 -6.49
C GLN A 196 -5.42 -2.32 -6.31
N PRO A 197 -4.87 -2.42 -5.07
CA PRO A 197 -3.51 -2.92 -4.89
C PRO A 197 -3.31 -4.32 -5.47
N PHE A 198 -4.27 -5.22 -5.31
CA PHE A 198 -4.19 -6.55 -5.93
C PHE A 198 -4.43 -6.50 -7.44
N LEU A 199 -5.47 -5.78 -7.90
CA LEU A 199 -5.82 -5.72 -9.33
C LEU A 199 -4.69 -5.13 -10.19
N MET A 200 -4.00 -4.11 -9.70
CA MET A 200 -2.87 -3.51 -10.42
C MET A 200 -1.59 -4.35 -10.36
N MET A 201 -1.52 -5.34 -9.46
CA MET A 201 -0.39 -6.27 -9.35
C MET A 201 -0.62 -7.57 -10.11
N ASN A 202 -1.86 -8.05 -10.13
CA ASN A 202 -2.20 -9.35 -10.67
C ASN A 202 -1.98 -9.40 -12.19
N ILE A 203 -1.36 -10.48 -12.65
CA ILE A 203 -1.07 -10.66 -14.08
C ILE A 203 -2.41 -10.84 -14.80
N GLY A 204 -2.74 -9.89 -15.68
CA GLY A 204 -3.97 -9.87 -16.47
C GLY A 204 -3.95 -8.73 -17.47
N GLY A 205 -4.94 -8.67 -18.36
CA GLY A 205 -5.01 -7.62 -19.38
C GLY A 205 -3.94 -7.77 -20.48
N SER A 206 -3.68 -6.68 -21.22
CA SER A 206 -2.73 -6.70 -22.33
C SER A 206 -1.28 -6.61 -21.85
N ALA A 207 -0.38 -7.33 -22.51
CA ALA A 207 1.05 -7.27 -22.19
C ALA A 207 1.72 -5.96 -22.65
N GLU A 208 1.06 -5.20 -23.52
CA GLU A 208 1.61 -3.96 -24.10
C GLU A 208 1.32 -2.73 -23.23
N ASP A 209 0.26 -2.77 -22.42
CA ASP A 209 -0.14 -1.64 -21.56
C ASP A 209 0.81 -1.44 -20.36
N PHE A 210 0.97 -0.20 -19.90
CA PHE A 210 1.83 0.12 -18.75
C PHE A 210 1.35 -0.51 -17.43
N PHE A 211 0.04 -0.73 -17.26
CA PHE A 211 -0.55 -1.42 -16.12
C PHE A 211 -1.39 -2.60 -16.61
N PHE A 212 -1.60 -3.61 -15.75
CA PHE A 212 -2.48 -4.76 -16.05
C PHE A 212 -3.97 -4.40 -16.11
N VAL A 213 -4.30 -3.18 -15.70
CA VAL A 213 -5.67 -2.67 -15.58
C VAL A 213 -5.85 -1.51 -16.57
N PRO A 214 -7.03 -1.37 -17.22
CA PRO A 214 -7.29 -0.29 -18.17
C PRO A 214 -7.06 1.10 -17.55
N TRP A 215 -6.55 2.03 -18.36
CA TRP A 215 -6.31 3.42 -17.93
C TRP A 215 -7.55 4.11 -17.37
N GLU A 216 -8.74 3.79 -17.90
CA GLU A 216 -10.00 4.32 -17.38
C GLU A 216 -10.20 3.93 -15.90
N GLN A 217 -9.96 2.67 -15.54
CA GLN A 217 -10.04 2.21 -14.15
C GLN A 217 -8.94 2.85 -13.30
N VAL A 218 -7.71 2.97 -13.80
CA VAL A 218 -6.62 3.64 -13.07
C VAL A 218 -6.99 5.10 -12.76
N LEU A 219 -7.49 5.84 -13.74
CA LEU A 219 -7.85 7.26 -13.57
C LEU A 219 -9.08 7.44 -12.66
N THR A 220 -10.10 6.60 -12.81
CA THR A 220 -11.34 6.71 -12.02
C THR A 220 -11.16 6.17 -10.61
N ALA A 221 -10.74 4.91 -10.47
CA ALA A 221 -10.68 4.22 -9.19
C ALA A 221 -9.47 4.65 -8.38
N VAL A 222 -8.27 4.75 -8.96
CA VAL A 222 -7.07 5.17 -8.22
C VAL A 222 -6.92 6.68 -8.23
N GLY A 223 -6.92 7.32 -9.39
CA GLY A 223 -6.76 8.77 -9.50
C GLY A 223 -7.89 9.55 -8.81
N GLY A 224 -9.14 9.22 -9.12
CA GLY A 224 -10.32 9.88 -8.56
C GLY A 224 -10.41 9.73 -7.04
N SER A 225 -10.24 8.51 -6.52
CA SER A 225 -10.28 8.28 -5.07
C SER A 225 -9.08 8.91 -4.35
N PHE A 226 -7.89 8.89 -4.95
CA PHE A 226 -6.71 9.59 -4.41
C PHE A 226 -6.98 11.09 -4.25
N LEU A 227 -7.43 11.76 -5.31
CA LEU A 227 -7.71 13.21 -5.27
C LEU A 227 -8.77 13.52 -4.21
N LEU A 228 -9.85 12.75 -4.17
CA LEU A 228 -10.93 12.92 -3.19
C LEU A 228 -10.39 12.81 -1.75
N PHE A 229 -9.72 11.70 -1.43
CA PHE A 229 -9.26 11.42 -0.06
C PHE A 229 -8.13 12.35 0.37
N PHE A 230 -7.22 12.67 -0.54
CA PHE A 230 -6.10 13.56 -0.26
C PHE A 230 -6.57 14.99 0.00
N ILE A 231 -7.45 15.53 -0.86
CA ILE A 231 -8.00 16.88 -0.68
C ILE A 231 -8.84 16.93 0.60
N ALA A 232 -9.67 15.92 0.86
CA ALA A 232 -10.47 15.85 2.08
C ALA A 232 -9.59 15.84 3.35
N GLY A 233 -8.55 15.01 3.40
CA GLY A 233 -7.60 14.95 4.51
C GLY A 233 -6.81 16.25 4.70
N TYR A 234 -6.36 16.84 3.60
CA TYR A 234 -5.61 18.10 3.60
C TYR A 234 -6.46 19.26 4.14
N LEU A 235 -7.67 19.45 3.60
CA LEU A 235 -8.59 20.49 4.04
C LEU A 235 -9.04 20.29 5.49
N TYR A 236 -9.24 19.04 5.90
CA TYR A 236 -9.58 18.71 7.28
C TYR A 236 -8.49 19.17 8.25
N LEU A 237 -7.21 18.87 7.97
CA LEU A 237 -6.11 19.31 8.83
C LEU A 237 -6.00 20.83 8.87
N GLN A 238 -6.21 21.52 7.75
CA GLN A 238 -6.20 22.99 7.72
C GLN A 238 -7.24 23.60 8.67
N ARG A 239 -8.43 23.01 8.74
CA ARG A 239 -9.55 23.50 9.57
C ARG A 239 -9.59 22.93 10.98
N LYS A 240 -8.74 21.95 11.32
CA LYS A 240 -8.74 21.27 12.62
C LYS A 240 -8.58 22.28 13.77
N ALA A 241 -9.58 22.36 14.64
CA ALA A 241 -9.47 23.11 15.90
C ALA A 241 -8.55 22.33 16.85
N VAL A 242 -7.61 23.02 17.48
CA VAL A 242 -6.51 22.44 18.25
C VAL A 242 -6.47 23.11 19.60
#